data_AF-A0A917XJ53-F1
#
_entry.id   AF-A0A917XJ53-F1
#
_cell.length_a   1.000
_cell.length_b   1.000
_cell.length_c   1.000
_cell.angle_alpha   90.00
_cell.angle_beta   90.00
_cell.angle_gamma   90.00
#
_symmetry.space_group_name_H-M   'P 1'
#
loop_
_entity.id
_entity.type
_entity.pdbx_description
1 polymer ?
#
loop_
_entity_poly.entity_id
_entity_poly.type
_entity_poly.pdbx_seq_one_letter_code
_entity_poly.pdbx_strand_id
1 'polypeptide(L)'
;MSDPTASPRTVHHLFSYGTLQQPDVQLSRFGRLLDGRPDALPGHCVTTIRITDLAVVRASGTDRHPLVVPSSDPEDAVEGQVFAISDAELAAADTYEADHHARVEVTLRSGSRAWVFLDRAANGSDEPVNVREWLRGLEVFAGPLADFDPAGAPVEPVELFLDWLREAVAAGVPDAHAMTLSTIGEDGGPDARVLILKNVDGEGWQFAVHAGSPKGRQLTERSRAALTFYWPPLGRQVRVRGSAEPASPEQSVADLLARAPSARAEVLLGRQSAHLESPEEREGAFRAALTRIEGEPDLVSPEWTLYTLVPVQIEFWQADKGRLHNRLRYERPDRHSVWERHMLWP
;
A
#
# COMPACT_ATOMS: atom_id res chain seq x y z
N MET A 1 -37.04 34.65 -47.81
CA MET A 1 -35.94 33.66 -47.81
C MET A 1 -35.70 33.29 -46.37
N SER A 2 -36.31 32.20 -45.92
CA SER A 2 -36.13 31.66 -44.58
C SER A 2 -35.27 30.41 -44.72
N ASP A 3 -34.13 30.41 -44.05
CA ASP A 3 -33.16 29.32 -44.06
C ASP A 3 -33.74 28.07 -43.36
N PRO A 4 -33.87 26.92 -44.04
CA PRO A 4 -34.49 25.72 -43.47
C PRO A 4 -33.48 24.79 -42.76
N THR A 5 -32.29 25.26 -42.38
CA THR A 5 -31.24 24.43 -41.76
C THR A 5 -30.86 24.76 -40.31
N ALA A 6 -31.73 25.46 -39.57
CA ALA A 6 -31.54 25.57 -38.12
C ALA A 6 -32.13 24.34 -37.41
N SER A 7 -31.30 23.33 -37.14
CA SER A 7 -31.61 22.31 -36.13
C SER A 7 -32.03 23.00 -34.83
N PRO A 8 -33.06 22.51 -34.11
CA PRO A 8 -33.46 23.10 -32.84
C PRO A 8 -32.23 23.16 -31.93
N ARG A 9 -31.89 24.35 -31.44
CA ARG A 9 -30.81 24.52 -30.45
C ARG A 9 -31.24 23.76 -29.20
N THR A 10 -30.61 22.62 -28.94
CA THR A 10 -30.81 21.87 -27.70
C THR A 10 -30.37 22.76 -26.54
N VAL A 11 -31.28 23.02 -25.61
CA VAL A 11 -30.99 23.74 -24.37
C VAL A 11 -30.92 22.72 -23.25
N HIS A 12 -29.75 22.62 -22.62
CA HIS A 12 -29.53 21.82 -21.42
C HIS A 12 -29.67 22.69 -20.19
N HIS A 13 -30.05 22.07 -19.08
CA HIS A 13 -29.99 22.69 -17.76
C HIS A 13 -28.79 22.11 -17.01
N LEU A 14 -27.93 22.99 -16.48
CA LEU A 14 -26.79 22.60 -15.65
C LEU A 14 -26.97 23.21 -14.26
N PHE A 15 -27.12 22.35 -13.25
CA PHE A 15 -27.11 22.73 -11.85
C PHE A 15 -25.66 22.84 -11.34
N SER A 16 -25.34 23.96 -10.72
CA SER A 16 -24.07 24.19 -10.05
C SER A 16 -24.28 24.67 -8.62
N TYR A 17 -23.56 24.03 -7.70
CA TYR A 17 -23.46 24.39 -6.29
C TYR A 17 -22.06 24.95 -5.95
N GLY A 18 -21.19 25.12 -6.96
CA GLY A 18 -19.77 25.45 -6.80
C GLY A 18 -19.34 26.74 -7.51
N THR A 19 -18.06 26.82 -7.86
CA THR A 19 -17.42 28.04 -8.42
C THR A 19 -17.93 28.45 -9.79
N LEU A 20 -18.58 27.56 -10.54
CA LEU A 20 -19.21 27.88 -11.84
C LEU A 20 -20.36 28.91 -11.71
N GLN A 21 -20.87 29.16 -10.50
CA GLN A 21 -21.79 30.27 -10.21
C GLN A 21 -21.11 31.66 -10.28
N GLN A 22 -19.78 31.71 -10.24
CA GLN A 22 -19.04 32.98 -10.19
C GLN A 22 -18.92 33.61 -11.59
N PRO A 23 -19.19 34.92 -11.73
CA PRO A 23 -19.13 35.61 -13.02
C PRO A 23 -17.79 35.44 -13.77
N ASP A 24 -16.66 35.50 -13.07
CA ASP A 24 -15.34 35.38 -13.70
C ASP A 24 -15.09 33.98 -14.29
N VAL A 25 -15.58 32.93 -13.61
CA VAL A 25 -15.50 31.55 -14.11
C VAL A 25 -16.38 31.40 -15.35
N GLN A 26 -17.60 31.95 -15.35
CA GLN A 26 -18.50 31.89 -16.50
C GLN A 26 -17.94 32.63 -17.71
N LEU A 27 -17.41 33.84 -17.52
CA LEU A 27 -16.78 34.61 -18.59
C LEU A 27 -15.56 33.89 -19.16
N SER A 28 -14.72 33.31 -18.30
CA SER A 28 -13.55 32.56 -18.74
C SER A 28 -13.89 31.28 -19.49
N ARG A 29 -15.00 30.60 -19.17
CA ARG A 29 -15.34 29.27 -19.71
C ARG A 29 -16.33 29.33 -20.87
N PHE A 30 -17.33 30.19 -20.79
CA PHE A 30 -18.42 30.28 -21.76
C PHE A 30 -18.36 31.56 -22.60
N GLY A 31 -17.48 32.50 -22.27
CA GLY A 31 -17.38 33.78 -22.97
C GLY A 31 -18.57 34.72 -22.75
N ARG A 32 -19.50 34.36 -21.86
CA ARG A 32 -20.68 35.14 -21.48
C ARG A 32 -21.14 34.76 -20.07
N LEU A 33 -21.98 35.61 -19.49
CA LEU A 33 -22.71 35.26 -18.27
C LEU A 33 -23.90 34.34 -18.62
N LEU A 34 -24.15 33.38 -17.76
CA LEU A 34 -25.28 32.46 -17.87
C LEU A 34 -26.47 32.97 -17.07
N ASP A 35 -27.67 32.83 -17.61
CA ASP A 35 -28.90 33.15 -16.87
C ASP A 35 -29.19 32.03 -15.86
N GLY A 36 -28.91 32.30 -14.59
CA GLY A 36 -29.09 31.38 -13.48
C GLY A 36 -30.43 31.56 -12.77
N ARG A 37 -31.04 30.44 -12.36
CA ARG A 37 -32.20 30.43 -11.45
C ARG A 37 -31.87 29.62 -10.20
N PRO A 38 -32.19 30.11 -8.98
CA PRO A 38 -32.02 29.33 -7.76
C PRO A 38 -32.84 28.04 -7.79
N ASP A 39 -32.24 26.94 -7.36
CA ASP A 39 -32.89 25.64 -7.15
C ASP A 39 -32.06 24.81 -6.14
N ALA A 40 -32.52 23.60 -5.81
CA ALA A 40 -31.80 22.73 -4.88
C ALA A 40 -31.75 21.27 -5.37
N LEU A 41 -30.66 20.58 -5.02
CA LEU A 41 -30.48 19.16 -5.23
C LEU A 41 -30.90 18.40 -3.96
N PRO A 42 -32.07 17.73 -3.94
CA PRO A 42 -32.53 16.97 -2.78
C PRO A 42 -31.74 15.67 -2.57
N GLY A 43 -31.76 15.13 -1.34
CA GLY A 43 -31.13 13.86 -0.97
C GLY A 43 -29.60 13.92 -0.92
N HIS A 44 -29.04 15.14 -0.86
CA HIS A 44 -27.61 15.39 -0.81
C HIS A 44 -27.30 16.46 0.22
N CYS A 45 -26.14 16.37 0.85
CA CYS A 45 -25.64 17.39 1.76
C CYS A 45 -24.19 17.78 1.42
N VAL A 46 -23.76 18.94 1.88
CA VAL A 46 -22.37 19.40 1.73
C VAL A 46 -21.58 18.92 2.95
N THR A 47 -20.66 17.98 2.73
CA THR A 47 -19.61 17.67 3.70
C THR A 47 -18.35 18.46 3.38
N THR A 48 -17.40 18.51 4.32
CA THR A 48 -16.11 19.17 4.11
C THR A 48 -15.01 18.13 4.17
N ILE A 49 -14.28 17.96 3.06
CA ILE A 49 -13.08 17.13 3.03
C ILE A 49 -11.84 17.97 3.34
N ARG A 50 -10.85 17.33 3.96
CA ARG A 50 -9.56 17.96 4.26
C ARG A 50 -8.63 17.82 3.06
N ILE A 51 -8.20 18.95 2.51
CA ILE A 51 -7.17 18.99 1.46
C ILE A 51 -5.82 18.71 2.13
N THR A 52 -5.19 17.59 1.78
CA THR A 52 -3.87 17.18 2.31
C THR A 52 -2.71 17.67 1.45
N ASP A 53 -2.98 18.11 0.21
CA ASP A 53 -1.99 18.71 -0.68
C ASP A 53 -1.64 20.14 -0.25
N LEU A 54 -0.41 20.31 0.26
CA LEU A 54 0.11 21.59 0.74
C LEU A 54 0.19 22.68 -0.33
N ALA A 55 0.32 22.33 -1.61
CA ALA A 55 0.33 23.31 -2.70
C ALA A 55 -1.07 23.87 -2.95
N VAL A 56 -2.09 23.01 -2.89
CA VAL A 56 -3.50 23.41 -3.06
C VAL A 56 -3.97 24.24 -1.87
N VAL A 57 -3.63 23.86 -0.63
CA VAL A 57 -3.95 24.63 0.58
C VAL A 57 -3.33 26.04 0.54
N ARG A 58 -2.11 26.17 0.02
CA ARG A 58 -1.44 27.47 -0.12
C ARG A 58 -2.10 28.37 -1.17
N ALA A 59 -2.63 27.78 -2.24
CA ALA A 59 -3.30 28.54 -3.31
C ALA A 59 -4.74 28.93 -2.93
N SER A 60 -5.47 28.04 -2.26
CA SER A 60 -6.87 28.25 -1.87
C SER A 60 -7.03 29.02 -0.55
N GLY A 61 -6.01 29.04 0.31
CA GLY A 61 -6.06 29.62 1.65
C GLY A 61 -6.89 28.80 2.65
N THR A 62 -7.32 27.59 2.29
CA THR A 62 -8.14 26.71 3.13
C THR A 62 -7.74 25.24 2.93
N ASP A 63 -7.65 24.47 4.02
CA ASP A 63 -7.51 23.02 3.96
C ASP A 63 -8.85 22.29 3.91
N ARG A 64 -9.95 23.02 3.63
CA ARG A 64 -11.31 22.53 3.65
C ARG A 64 -11.98 22.78 2.30
N HIS A 65 -12.36 21.69 1.61
CA HIS A 65 -13.11 21.76 0.36
C HIS A 65 -14.55 21.23 0.58
N PRO A 66 -15.59 21.95 0.12
CA PRO A 66 -16.95 21.44 0.14
C PRO A 66 -17.08 20.28 -0.85
N LEU A 67 -17.70 19.19 -0.42
CA LEU A 67 -17.98 18.00 -1.21
C LEU A 67 -19.47 17.68 -1.07
N VAL A 68 -20.17 17.53 -2.18
CA VAL A 68 -21.57 17.08 -2.15
C VAL A 68 -21.60 15.56 -2.09
N VAL A 69 -22.28 15.03 -1.08
CA VAL A 69 -22.43 13.58 -0.84
C VAL A 69 -23.90 13.22 -0.70
N PRO A 70 -24.31 11.98 -1.05
CA PRO A 70 -25.66 11.50 -0.76
C PRO A 70 -25.98 11.57 0.74
N SER A 71 -27.19 12.00 1.09
CA SER A 71 -27.70 12.02 2.47
C SER A 71 -28.82 11.01 2.66
N SER A 72 -28.87 10.40 3.85
CA SER A 72 -29.98 9.55 4.29
C SER A 72 -31.14 10.34 4.89
N ASP A 73 -30.95 11.64 5.12
CA ASP A 73 -32.02 12.53 5.57
C ASP A 73 -32.85 13.00 4.36
N PRO A 74 -34.16 12.72 4.30
CA PRO A 74 -35.00 13.15 3.18
C PRO A 74 -35.19 14.67 3.10
N GLU A 75 -34.91 15.42 4.16
CA GLU A 75 -35.01 16.89 4.19
C GLU A 75 -33.73 17.58 3.70
N ASP A 76 -32.62 16.84 3.57
CA ASP A 76 -31.35 17.41 3.12
C ASP A 76 -31.39 17.79 1.64
N ALA A 77 -30.88 18.99 1.35
CA ALA A 77 -30.73 19.48 -0.01
C ALA A 77 -29.55 20.46 -0.13
N VAL A 78 -28.87 20.40 -1.27
CA VAL A 78 -27.82 21.36 -1.62
C VAL A 78 -28.40 22.48 -2.45
N GLU A 79 -28.33 23.72 -1.94
CA GLU A 79 -28.77 24.92 -2.65
C GLU A 79 -27.76 25.33 -3.73
N GLY A 80 -28.24 25.78 -4.89
CA GLY A 80 -27.39 26.19 -6.00
C GLY A 80 -28.15 26.97 -7.08
N GLN A 81 -27.58 27.01 -8.29
CA GLN A 81 -28.21 27.64 -9.44
C GLN A 81 -28.26 26.71 -10.65
N VAL A 82 -29.35 26.82 -11.40
CA VAL A 82 -29.55 26.15 -12.68
C VAL A 82 -29.34 27.13 -13.80
N PHE A 83 -28.45 26.78 -14.72
CA PHE A 83 -28.12 27.57 -15.90
C PHE A 83 -28.63 26.90 -17.17
N ALA A 84 -29.17 27.69 -18.09
CA ALA A 84 -29.48 27.24 -19.45
C ALA A 84 -28.21 27.32 -20.30
N ILE A 85 -27.75 26.17 -20.81
CA ILE A 85 -26.52 26.05 -21.59
C ILE A 85 -26.76 25.28 -22.89
N SER A 86 -25.96 25.60 -23.91
CA SER A 86 -25.92 24.90 -25.20
C SER A 86 -25.08 23.63 -25.15
N ASP A 87 -25.15 22.80 -26.19
CA ASP A 87 -24.29 21.61 -26.34
C ASP A 87 -22.79 21.93 -26.22
N ALA A 88 -22.35 23.04 -26.83
CA ALA A 88 -20.95 23.46 -26.79
C ALA A 88 -20.50 23.92 -25.39
N GLU A 89 -21.39 24.60 -24.66
CA GLU A 89 -21.14 25.04 -23.29
C GLU A 89 -21.17 23.85 -22.32
N LEU A 90 -22.02 22.85 -22.57
CA LEU A 90 -22.02 21.61 -21.81
C LEU A 90 -20.70 20.84 -21.97
N ALA A 91 -20.17 20.76 -23.19
CA ALA A 91 -18.85 20.15 -23.43
C ALA A 91 -17.69 20.96 -22.80
N ALA A 92 -17.81 22.29 -22.75
CA ALA A 92 -16.84 23.15 -22.04
C ALA A 92 -16.90 22.95 -20.52
N ALA A 93 -18.11 22.73 -19.97
CA ALA A 93 -18.29 22.40 -18.55
C ALA A 93 -17.70 21.01 -18.23
N ASP A 94 -17.90 20.01 -19.11
CA ASP A 94 -17.26 18.70 -18.96
C ASP A 94 -15.74 18.83 -18.85
N THR A 95 -15.12 19.64 -19.72
CA THR A 95 -13.66 19.87 -19.72
C THR A 95 -13.17 20.55 -18.43
N TYR A 96 -14.02 21.36 -17.78
CA TYR A 96 -13.67 22.06 -16.54
C TYR A 96 -13.78 21.17 -15.30
N GLU A 97 -14.74 20.24 -15.26
CA GLU A 97 -15.07 19.43 -14.07
C GLU A 97 -14.51 17.98 -14.15
N ALA A 98 -13.93 17.58 -15.29
CA ALA A 98 -13.57 16.19 -15.63
C ALA A 98 -12.56 15.50 -14.69
N ASP A 99 -11.71 16.25 -14.00
CA ASP A 99 -10.60 15.63 -13.26
C ASP A 99 -11.06 14.89 -12.00
N HIS A 100 -12.24 15.22 -11.43
CA HIS A 100 -12.72 14.63 -10.16
C HIS A 100 -14.24 14.37 -10.10
N HIS A 101 -15.03 14.85 -11.06
CA HIS A 101 -16.49 14.76 -11.02
C HIS A 101 -17.07 13.99 -12.21
N ALA A 102 -18.15 13.25 -11.97
CA ALA A 102 -18.97 12.65 -13.02
C ALA A 102 -20.22 13.51 -13.25
N ARG A 103 -20.61 13.67 -14.52
CA ARG A 103 -21.86 14.32 -14.89
C ARG A 103 -23.02 13.34 -14.72
N VAL A 104 -23.96 13.69 -13.86
CA VAL A 104 -25.15 12.89 -13.55
C VAL A 104 -26.39 13.72 -13.83
N GLU A 105 -27.43 13.09 -14.39
CA GLU A 105 -28.72 13.74 -14.57
C GLU A 105 -29.55 13.58 -13.30
N VAL A 106 -30.07 14.70 -12.78
CA VAL A 106 -30.83 14.74 -11.53
C VAL A 106 -32.14 15.49 -11.71
N THR A 107 -33.09 15.21 -10.83
CA THR A 107 -34.32 15.99 -10.68
C THR A 107 -34.16 16.92 -9.49
N LEU A 108 -34.26 18.22 -9.74
CA LEU A 108 -34.12 19.26 -8.72
C LEU A 108 -35.42 19.46 -7.94
N ARG A 109 -35.36 20.24 -6.85
CA ARG A 109 -36.54 20.55 -6.01
C ARG A 109 -37.68 21.17 -6.81
N SER A 110 -37.38 21.97 -7.84
CA SER A 110 -38.41 22.52 -8.75
C SER A 110 -39.11 21.50 -9.65
N GLY A 111 -38.64 20.25 -9.70
CA GLY A 111 -39.05 19.22 -10.66
C GLY A 111 -38.34 19.30 -12.01
N SER A 112 -37.43 20.27 -12.20
CA SER A 112 -36.62 20.39 -13.42
C SER A 112 -35.56 19.30 -13.49
N ARG A 113 -35.33 18.76 -14.69
CA ARG A 113 -34.19 17.88 -14.98
C ARG A 113 -32.98 18.72 -15.33
N ALA A 114 -31.86 18.49 -14.65
CA ALA A 114 -30.60 19.17 -14.91
C ALA A 114 -29.43 18.19 -14.79
N TRP A 115 -28.35 18.51 -15.49
CA TRP A 115 -27.05 17.90 -15.26
C TRP A 115 -26.42 18.50 -14.00
N VAL A 116 -25.72 17.68 -13.22
CA VAL A 116 -24.87 18.12 -12.10
C VAL A 116 -23.57 17.34 -12.17
N PHE A 117 -22.46 17.99 -11.78
CA PHE A 117 -21.19 17.33 -11.59
C PHE A 117 -21.07 16.95 -10.11
N LEU A 118 -20.99 15.65 -9.82
CA LEU A 118 -20.83 15.10 -8.47
C LEU A 118 -19.54 14.29 -8.39
N ASP A 119 -18.92 14.24 -7.22
CA ASP A 119 -17.66 13.53 -7.02
C ASP A 119 -17.82 12.02 -7.28
N ARG A 120 -16.88 11.45 -8.03
CA ARG A 120 -16.93 10.05 -8.48
C ARG A 120 -16.85 9.03 -7.34
N ALA A 121 -16.22 9.37 -6.21
CA ALA A 121 -16.07 8.49 -5.06
C ALA A 121 -17.28 8.59 -4.11
N ALA A 122 -17.93 9.75 -4.05
CA ALA A 122 -19.11 9.98 -3.21
C ALA A 122 -20.40 9.40 -3.81
N ASN A 123 -20.52 9.38 -5.13
CA ASN A 123 -21.68 8.82 -5.82
C ASN A 123 -21.41 7.33 -6.08
N GLY A 124 -21.85 6.47 -5.16
CA GLY A 124 -21.55 5.02 -5.12
C GLY A 124 -22.07 4.19 -6.30
N SER A 125 -21.64 4.51 -7.53
CA SER A 125 -22.11 3.90 -8.78
C SER A 125 -21.00 3.33 -9.68
N ASP A 126 -19.75 3.28 -9.23
CA ASP A 126 -18.72 2.47 -9.89
C ASP A 126 -18.22 1.43 -8.90
N GLU A 127 -19.06 0.42 -8.62
CA GLU A 127 -18.48 -0.88 -8.31
C GLU A 127 -17.72 -1.28 -9.59
N PRO A 128 -16.39 -1.48 -9.52
CA PRO A 128 -15.59 -1.68 -10.72
C PRO A 128 -16.16 -2.82 -11.55
N VAL A 129 -16.39 -2.59 -12.85
CA VAL A 129 -17.08 -3.53 -13.77
C VAL A 129 -16.41 -4.91 -13.73
N ASN A 130 -15.13 -4.97 -13.36
CA ASN A 130 -14.45 -6.17 -12.91
C ASN A 130 -13.21 -5.85 -12.04
N VAL A 131 -12.67 -6.89 -11.39
CA VAL A 131 -11.45 -6.84 -10.56
C VAL A 131 -10.26 -6.22 -11.29
N ARG A 132 -10.11 -6.41 -12.61
CA ARG A 132 -8.98 -5.86 -13.35
C ARG A 132 -9.05 -4.33 -13.45
N GLU A 133 -10.23 -3.78 -13.64
CA GLU A 133 -10.44 -2.33 -13.67
C GLU A 133 -10.15 -1.71 -12.31
N TRP A 134 -10.68 -2.33 -11.24
CA TRP A 134 -10.37 -1.94 -9.87
C TRP A 134 -8.87 -1.86 -9.60
N LEU A 135 -8.14 -2.95 -9.88
CA LEU A 135 -6.71 -3.03 -9.63
C LEU A 135 -5.91 -2.02 -10.45
N ARG A 136 -6.38 -1.63 -11.65
CA ARG A 136 -5.75 -0.59 -12.48
C ARG A 136 -5.98 0.82 -11.95
N GLY A 137 -7.07 1.04 -11.21
CA GLY A 137 -7.38 2.31 -10.57
C GLY A 137 -6.62 2.54 -9.27
N LEU A 138 -5.94 1.52 -8.72
CA LEU A 138 -5.14 1.67 -7.51
C LEU A 138 -3.91 2.55 -7.79
N GLU A 139 -3.71 3.55 -6.95
CA GLU A 139 -2.49 4.36 -6.98
C GLU A 139 -1.27 3.49 -6.63
N VAL A 140 -0.21 3.63 -7.43
CA VAL A 140 1.06 2.91 -7.22
C VAL A 140 2.10 3.90 -6.71
N PHE A 141 2.73 3.59 -5.57
CA PHE A 141 3.73 4.45 -4.91
C PHE A 141 3.16 5.82 -4.50
N ALA A 142 2.07 5.80 -3.75
CA ALA A 142 1.44 7.01 -3.21
C ALA A 142 2.43 7.82 -2.35
N GLY A 143 2.43 9.15 -2.51
CA GLY A 143 3.30 10.05 -1.78
C GLY A 143 4.69 10.27 -2.41
N PRO A 144 5.58 11.01 -1.73
CA PRO A 144 6.95 11.21 -2.19
C PRO A 144 7.79 9.93 -2.02
N LEU A 145 8.62 9.62 -3.01
CA LEU A 145 9.57 8.50 -2.95
C LEU A 145 10.95 8.99 -2.54
N ALA A 146 11.69 8.13 -1.85
CA ALA A 146 13.09 8.38 -1.54
C ALA A 146 13.94 8.31 -2.82
N ASP A 147 14.96 9.16 -2.91
CA ASP A 147 15.96 9.06 -3.97
C ASP A 147 17.00 7.98 -3.63
N PHE A 148 17.63 7.43 -4.65
CA PHE A 148 18.73 6.47 -4.51
C PHE A 148 19.67 6.60 -5.71
N ASP A 149 20.92 7.00 -5.46
CA ASP A 149 22.01 6.94 -6.44
C ASP A 149 22.80 5.63 -6.28
N PRO A 150 22.67 4.68 -7.22
CA PRO A 150 23.40 3.42 -7.14
C PRO A 150 24.92 3.55 -7.33
N ALA A 151 25.39 4.63 -7.96
CA ALA A 151 26.82 4.84 -8.18
C ALA A 151 27.54 5.13 -6.86
N GLY A 152 26.91 5.90 -5.97
CA GLY A 152 27.40 6.24 -4.65
C GLY A 152 27.21 5.16 -3.57
N ALA A 153 26.63 4.00 -3.91
CA ALA A 153 26.37 2.96 -2.92
C ALA A 153 27.68 2.42 -2.28
N PRO A 154 27.64 1.87 -1.07
CA PRO A 154 28.80 1.21 -0.44
C PRO A 154 29.32 0.00 -1.22
N VAL A 155 30.55 -0.42 -0.92
CA VAL A 155 31.12 -1.68 -1.44
C VAL A 155 30.48 -2.88 -0.74
N GLU A 156 30.31 -2.78 0.58
CA GLU A 156 29.69 -3.85 1.37
C GLU A 156 28.16 -3.70 1.38
N PRO A 157 27.40 -4.67 0.84
CA PRO A 157 25.93 -4.56 0.75
C PRO A 157 25.24 -4.56 2.11
N VAL A 158 25.88 -5.11 3.16
CA VAL A 158 25.33 -5.08 4.51
C VAL A 158 25.22 -3.65 5.05
N GLU A 159 26.14 -2.76 4.66
CA GLU A 159 26.11 -1.35 5.04
C GLU A 159 24.87 -0.67 4.43
N LEU A 160 24.67 -0.85 3.12
CA LEU A 160 23.49 -0.32 2.42
C LEU A 160 22.17 -0.87 2.99
N PHE A 161 22.13 -2.16 3.32
CA PHE A 161 20.96 -2.77 3.96
C PHE A 161 20.65 -2.13 5.32
N LEU A 162 21.66 -1.97 6.17
CA LEU A 162 21.50 -1.37 7.48
C LEU A 162 21.06 0.09 7.40
N ASP A 163 21.56 0.85 6.44
CA ASP A 163 21.12 2.23 6.20
C ASP A 163 19.66 2.28 5.76
N TRP A 164 19.25 1.46 4.79
CA TRP A 164 17.86 1.40 4.37
C TRP A 164 16.90 0.92 5.47
N LEU A 165 17.34 -0.03 6.30
CA LEU A 165 16.55 -0.49 7.44
C LEU A 165 16.38 0.62 8.49
N ARG A 166 17.45 1.38 8.80
CA ARG A 166 17.37 2.53 9.72
C ARG A 166 16.43 3.61 9.17
N GLU A 167 16.50 3.88 7.87
CA GLU A 167 15.59 4.83 7.21
C GLU A 167 14.13 4.35 7.27
N ALA A 168 13.86 3.06 7.04
CA ALA A 168 12.52 2.49 7.18
C ALA A 168 11.98 2.62 8.61
N VAL A 169 12.82 2.37 9.61
CA VAL A 169 12.45 2.59 11.03
C VAL A 169 12.18 4.06 11.31
N ALA A 170 13.04 4.96 10.84
CA ALA A 170 12.87 6.41 11.04
C ALA A 170 11.61 6.95 10.33
N ALA A 171 11.23 6.37 9.19
CA ALA A 171 10.00 6.67 8.47
C ALA A 171 8.73 6.06 9.12
N GLY A 172 8.87 5.32 10.22
CA GLY A 172 7.74 4.72 10.94
C GLY A 172 7.12 3.53 10.22
N VAL A 173 7.87 2.84 9.35
CA VAL A 173 7.36 1.64 8.67
C VAL A 173 7.08 0.55 9.73
N PRO A 174 5.83 0.06 9.84
CA PRO A 174 5.49 -0.99 10.80
C PRO A 174 6.34 -2.23 10.57
N ASP A 175 6.86 -2.80 11.65
CA ASP A 175 7.67 -4.02 11.63
C ASP A 175 8.74 -4.02 10.53
N ALA A 176 9.51 -2.93 10.39
CA ALA A 176 10.49 -2.76 9.30
C ALA A 176 11.53 -3.90 9.15
N HIS A 177 11.70 -4.71 10.20
CA HIS A 177 12.58 -5.88 10.27
C HIS A 177 11.87 -7.21 9.93
N ALA A 178 10.58 -7.18 9.62
CA ALA A 178 9.85 -8.30 9.05
C ALA A 178 10.27 -8.54 7.60
N MET A 179 10.35 -9.81 7.22
CA MET A 179 10.77 -10.24 5.90
C MET A 179 10.00 -11.47 5.45
N THR A 180 9.87 -11.65 4.14
CA THR A 180 9.35 -12.90 3.57
C THR A 180 10.51 -13.86 3.35
N LEU A 181 10.49 -15.00 4.04
CA LEU A 181 11.36 -16.14 3.78
C LEU A 181 10.72 -17.02 2.71
N SER A 182 11.43 -17.22 1.60
CA SER A 182 11.09 -18.21 0.57
C SER A 182 12.01 -19.43 0.65
N THR A 183 11.43 -20.62 0.58
CA THR A 183 12.10 -21.94 0.66
C THR A 183 11.55 -22.86 -0.43
N ILE A 184 12.13 -24.05 -0.57
CA ILE A 184 11.75 -25.04 -1.59
C ILE A 184 11.20 -26.28 -0.88
N GLY A 185 9.95 -26.64 -1.19
CA GLY A 185 9.25 -27.85 -0.77
C GLY A 185 9.88 -29.13 -1.29
N GLU A 186 9.60 -30.26 -0.64
CA GLU A 186 10.02 -31.61 -1.05
C GLU A 186 9.74 -31.89 -2.54
N ASP A 187 8.58 -31.44 -3.03
CA ASP A 187 8.10 -31.53 -4.41
C ASP A 187 8.80 -30.56 -5.40
N GLY A 188 9.71 -29.72 -4.91
CA GLY A 188 10.37 -28.67 -5.69
C GLY A 188 9.56 -27.37 -5.80
N GLY A 189 8.37 -27.30 -5.22
CA GLY A 189 7.52 -26.11 -5.21
C GLY A 189 8.06 -25.01 -4.29
N PRO A 190 7.92 -23.72 -4.63
CA PRO A 190 8.28 -22.63 -3.74
C PRO A 190 7.24 -22.47 -2.63
N ASP A 191 7.71 -22.16 -1.41
CA ASP A 191 6.85 -21.79 -0.29
C ASP A 191 7.38 -20.51 0.36
N ALA A 192 6.49 -19.65 0.87
CA ALA A 192 6.83 -18.31 1.34
C ALA A 192 5.99 -17.90 2.55
N ARG A 193 6.62 -17.22 3.51
CA ARG A 193 5.96 -16.70 4.72
C ARG A 193 6.76 -15.58 5.35
N VAL A 194 6.09 -14.74 6.14
CA VAL A 194 6.73 -13.68 6.91
C VAL A 194 7.43 -14.24 8.14
N LEU A 195 8.65 -13.78 8.40
CA LEU A 195 9.43 -13.99 9.61
C LEU A 195 10.06 -12.68 10.07
N ILE A 196 10.58 -12.71 11.29
CA ILE A 196 11.26 -11.57 11.93
C ILE A 196 12.77 -11.77 11.81
N LEU A 197 13.46 -10.79 11.21
CA LEU A 197 14.92 -10.72 11.21
C LEU A 197 15.42 -10.59 12.65
N LYS A 198 16.39 -11.42 13.03
CA LYS A 198 16.95 -11.48 14.38
C LYS A 198 18.24 -10.68 14.51
N ASN A 199 19.07 -10.74 13.48
CA ASN A 199 20.35 -10.05 13.42
C ASN A 199 20.79 -9.97 11.95
N VAL A 200 21.69 -9.05 11.65
CA VAL A 200 22.42 -9.01 10.39
C VAL A 200 23.85 -8.55 10.68
N ASP A 201 24.82 -9.27 10.15
CA ASP A 201 26.24 -8.97 10.28
C ASP A 201 26.99 -9.42 9.01
N GLY A 202 28.32 -9.40 9.05
CA GLY A 202 29.16 -9.81 7.91
C GLY A 202 28.96 -11.27 7.48
N GLU A 203 28.40 -12.12 8.35
CA GLU A 203 28.16 -13.53 8.06
C GLU A 203 26.82 -13.74 7.34
N GLY A 204 25.82 -12.91 7.63
CA GLY A 204 24.56 -12.89 6.88
C GLY A 204 23.34 -12.43 7.68
N TRP A 205 22.16 -12.87 7.24
CA TRP A 205 20.87 -12.49 7.81
C TRP A 205 20.33 -13.61 8.69
N GLN A 206 20.15 -13.34 9.97
CA GLN A 206 19.76 -14.35 10.94
C GLN A 206 18.26 -14.38 11.18
N PHE A 207 17.67 -15.56 11.20
CA PHE A 207 16.28 -15.80 11.54
C PHE A 207 16.16 -17.16 12.22
N ALA A 208 15.11 -17.37 13.00
CA ALA A 208 14.95 -18.61 13.76
C ALA A 208 13.65 -19.33 13.40
N VAL A 209 13.70 -20.65 13.40
CA VAL A 209 12.60 -21.54 13.03
C VAL A 209 12.52 -22.73 13.97
N HIS A 210 11.35 -23.37 14.02
CA HIS A 210 11.23 -24.70 14.61
C HIS A 210 11.57 -25.76 13.56
N ALA A 211 12.48 -26.68 13.86
CA ALA A 211 12.95 -27.73 12.96
C ALA A 211 11.80 -28.63 12.46
N GLY A 212 10.87 -29.00 13.35
CA GLY A 212 9.66 -29.74 12.98
C GLY A 212 8.61 -28.96 12.15
N SER A 213 8.81 -27.67 11.86
CA SER A 213 7.89 -26.92 10.99
C SER A 213 8.14 -27.19 9.50
N PRO A 214 7.19 -26.90 8.59
CA PRO A 214 7.39 -27.09 7.15
C PRO A 214 8.66 -26.40 6.63
N LYS A 215 8.88 -25.14 7.00
CA LYS A 215 10.09 -24.39 6.63
C LYS A 215 11.37 -24.97 7.24
N GLY A 216 11.30 -25.52 8.46
CA GLY A 216 12.44 -26.16 9.12
C GLY A 216 12.90 -27.41 8.37
N ARG A 217 11.94 -28.27 8.01
CA ARG A 217 12.20 -29.46 7.17
C ARG A 217 12.74 -29.07 5.79
N GLN A 218 12.10 -28.12 5.13
CA GLN A 218 12.52 -27.61 3.83
C GLN A 218 13.97 -27.09 3.84
N LEU A 219 14.35 -26.30 4.86
CA LEU A 219 15.71 -25.77 5.00
C LEU A 219 16.75 -26.86 5.29
N THR A 220 16.36 -27.90 6.05
CA THR A 220 17.23 -29.05 6.35
C THR A 220 17.54 -29.84 5.08
N GLU A 221 16.53 -30.08 4.24
CA GLU A 221 16.70 -30.81 2.98
C GLU A 221 17.36 -29.95 1.89
N ARG A 222 16.99 -28.68 1.83
CA ARG A 222 17.44 -27.72 0.81
C ARG A 222 17.71 -26.38 1.48
N SER A 223 18.98 -26.13 1.78
CA SER A 223 19.42 -24.89 2.42
C SER A 223 19.23 -23.64 1.55
N ARG A 224 18.91 -23.77 0.25
CA ARG A 224 18.68 -22.61 -0.62
C ARG A 224 17.41 -21.87 -0.22
N ALA A 225 17.57 -20.59 0.08
CA ALA A 225 16.48 -19.72 0.48
C ALA A 225 16.64 -18.30 -0.07
N ALA A 226 15.55 -17.53 0.02
CA ALA A 226 15.56 -16.10 -0.27
C ALA A 226 14.84 -15.32 0.83
N LEU A 227 15.33 -14.12 1.16
CA LEU A 227 14.64 -13.16 2.01
C LEU A 227 14.19 -11.98 1.15
N THR A 228 12.98 -11.49 1.38
CA THR A 228 12.47 -10.25 0.73
C THR A 228 11.99 -9.28 1.79
N PHE A 229 12.53 -8.07 1.76
CA PHE A 229 12.08 -6.92 2.54
C PHE A 229 11.37 -5.96 1.60
N TYR A 230 10.21 -5.44 2.01
CA TYR A 230 9.49 -4.44 1.24
C TYR A 230 9.01 -3.34 2.19
N TRP A 231 9.38 -2.10 1.88
CA TRP A 231 9.01 -0.91 2.63
C TRP A 231 8.17 0.00 1.71
N PRO A 232 6.84 -0.24 1.61
CA PRO A 232 5.98 0.45 0.66
C PRO A 232 6.05 1.99 0.74
N PRO A 233 6.05 2.62 1.94
CA PRO A 233 6.11 4.08 2.04
C PRO A 233 7.38 4.71 1.45
N LEU A 234 8.46 3.95 1.34
CA LEU A 234 9.73 4.39 0.75
C LEU A 234 9.89 3.94 -0.71
N GLY A 235 8.98 3.07 -1.18
CA GLY A 235 9.12 2.40 -2.48
C GLY A 235 10.40 1.58 -2.58
N ARG A 236 10.80 0.91 -1.50
CA ARG A 236 12.06 0.14 -1.46
C ARG A 236 11.82 -1.33 -1.28
N GLN A 237 12.63 -2.14 -1.97
CA GLN A 237 12.68 -3.58 -1.80
C GLN A 237 14.13 -4.06 -1.74
N VAL A 238 14.41 -5.01 -0.85
CA VAL A 238 15.67 -5.74 -0.81
C VAL A 238 15.41 -7.23 -0.95
N ARG A 239 16.14 -7.90 -1.84
CA ARG A 239 16.09 -9.34 -2.05
C ARG A 239 17.45 -9.95 -1.76
N VAL A 240 17.51 -10.88 -0.81
CA VAL A 240 18.73 -11.60 -0.42
C VAL A 240 18.57 -13.06 -0.83
N ARG A 241 19.56 -13.64 -1.51
CA ARG A 241 19.56 -15.06 -1.94
C ARG A 241 20.85 -15.74 -1.52
N GLY A 242 20.71 -16.96 -1.01
CA GLY A 242 21.85 -17.68 -0.45
C GLY A 242 21.49 -19.05 0.13
N SER A 243 22.42 -19.56 0.93
CA SER A 243 22.26 -20.79 1.70
C SER A 243 21.97 -20.43 3.15
N ALA A 244 20.92 -21.01 3.73
CA ALA A 244 20.61 -20.92 5.14
C ALA A 244 21.40 -21.99 5.89
N GLU A 245 22.36 -21.55 6.69
CA GLU A 245 23.21 -22.41 7.51
C GLU A 245 22.70 -22.41 8.96
N PRO A 246 22.46 -23.57 9.57
CA PRO A 246 22.06 -23.62 10.97
C PRO A 246 23.22 -23.18 11.86
N ALA A 247 22.90 -22.38 12.88
CA ALA A 247 23.81 -22.03 13.95
C ALA A 247 24.07 -23.24 14.87
N SER A 248 25.04 -23.11 15.78
CA SER A 248 25.29 -24.17 16.76
C SER A 248 24.08 -24.37 17.69
N PRO A 249 23.94 -25.56 18.31
CA PRO A 249 22.93 -25.79 19.34
C PRO A 249 22.99 -24.75 20.46
N GLU A 250 24.19 -24.37 20.90
CA GLU A 250 24.41 -23.39 21.97
C GLU A 250 23.91 -22.00 21.57
N GLN A 251 24.17 -21.57 20.32
CA GLN A 251 23.66 -20.30 19.80
C GLN A 251 22.14 -20.30 19.68
N SER A 252 21.55 -21.42 19.25
CA SER A 252 20.10 -21.56 19.14
C SER A 252 19.43 -21.55 20.52
N VAL A 253 20.00 -22.22 21.51
CA VAL A 253 19.55 -22.16 22.91
C VAL A 253 19.64 -20.74 23.45
N ALA A 254 20.75 -20.04 23.21
CA ALA A 254 20.92 -18.66 23.65
C ALA A 254 19.88 -17.71 23.04
N ASP A 255 19.59 -17.83 21.73
CA ASP A 255 18.51 -17.05 21.08
C ASP A 255 17.15 -17.30 21.73
N LEU A 256 16.81 -18.57 22.02
CA LEU A 256 15.52 -18.89 22.62
C LEU A 256 15.40 -18.39 24.06
N LEU A 257 16.46 -18.51 24.86
CA LEU A 257 16.49 -18.03 26.25
C LEU A 257 16.35 -16.51 26.35
N ALA A 258 16.83 -15.76 25.35
CA ALA A 258 16.70 -14.31 25.31
C ALA A 258 15.26 -13.81 25.04
N ARG A 259 14.33 -14.71 24.68
CA ARG A 259 12.94 -14.35 24.40
C ARG A 259 12.10 -14.30 25.68
N ALA A 260 11.03 -13.51 25.63
CA ALA A 260 10.03 -13.49 26.69
C ALA A 260 9.46 -14.89 26.96
N PRO A 261 9.08 -15.22 28.21
CA PRO A 261 8.52 -16.52 28.57
C PRO A 261 7.34 -16.95 27.70
N SER A 262 6.46 -16.03 27.30
CA SER A 262 5.34 -16.30 26.40
C SER A 262 5.80 -16.75 25.01
N ALA A 263 6.80 -16.12 24.43
CA ALA A 263 7.36 -16.53 23.14
C ALA A 263 8.04 -17.90 23.24
N ARG A 264 8.70 -18.19 24.35
CA ARG A 264 9.29 -19.52 24.63
C ARG A 264 8.22 -20.59 24.78
N ALA A 265 7.12 -20.28 25.47
CA ALA A 265 5.99 -21.20 25.67
C ALA A 265 5.36 -21.60 24.33
N GLU A 266 5.13 -20.66 23.40
CA GLU A 266 4.66 -20.97 22.04
C GLU A 266 5.62 -21.92 21.30
N VAL A 267 6.94 -21.72 21.44
CA VAL A 267 7.94 -22.60 20.82
C VAL A 267 7.92 -24.00 21.42
N LEU A 268 7.74 -24.12 22.74
CA LEU A 268 7.66 -25.42 23.43
C LEU A 268 6.44 -26.25 23.04
N LEU A 269 5.40 -25.64 22.45
CA LEU A 269 4.27 -26.41 21.93
C LEU A 269 4.69 -27.39 20.84
N GLY A 270 5.73 -27.07 20.05
CA GLY A 270 6.31 -27.94 19.03
C GLY A 270 5.37 -28.30 17.87
N ARG A 271 4.18 -27.70 17.80
CA ARG A 271 3.10 -28.02 16.85
C ARG A 271 2.94 -26.96 15.76
N GLN A 272 3.99 -26.19 15.47
CA GLN A 272 3.91 -25.13 14.46
C GLN A 272 3.48 -25.70 13.10
N SER A 273 2.37 -25.18 12.57
CA SER A 273 1.75 -25.61 11.31
C SER A 273 1.03 -26.97 11.34
N ALA A 274 0.84 -27.59 12.51
CA ALA A 274 -0.06 -28.73 12.64
C ALA A 274 -1.53 -28.27 12.60
N HIS A 275 -2.44 -29.19 12.26
CA HIS A 275 -3.88 -28.92 12.34
C HIS A 275 -4.28 -28.62 13.79
N LEU A 276 -5.09 -27.57 13.98
CA LEU A 276 -5.62 -27.20 15.28
C LEU A 276 -7.03 -27.77 15.43
N GLU A 277 -7.20 -28.71 16.36
CA GLU A 277 -8.50 -29.35 16.62
C GLU A 277 -9.45 -28.41 17.39
N SER A 278 -8.94 -27.68 18.39
CA SER A 278 -9.74 -26.66 19.12
C SER A 278 -8.90 -25.51 19.67
N PRO A 279 -9.39 -24.25 19.68
CA PRO A 279 -8.73 -23.13 20.32
C PRO A 279 -8.43 -23.34 21.82
N GLU A 280 -9.33 -24.03 22.53
CA GLU A 280 -9.23 -24.31 23.96
C GLU A 280 -8.07 -25.25 24.28
N GLU A 281 -7.80 -26.25 23.43
CA GLU A 281 -6.64 -27.13 23.57
C GLU A 281 -5.34 -26.33 23.47
N ARG A 282 -5.24 -25.42 22.49
CA ARG A 282 -4.05 -24.56 22.32
C ARG A 282 -3.81 -23.70 23.55
N GLU A 283 -4.87 -23.08 24.06
CA GLU A 283 -4.78 -22.24 25.26
C GLU A 283 -4.39 -23.04 26.50
N GLY A 284 -4.94 -24.25 26.66
CA GLY A 284 -4.55 -25.17 27.72
C GLY A 284 -3.07 -25.57 27.64
N ALA A 285 -2.60 -25.95 26.45
CA ALA A 285 -1.21 -26.32 26.21
C ALA A 285 -0.25 -25.14 26.43
N PHE A 286 -0.63 -23.93 26.01
CA PHE A 286 0.14 -22.71 26.22
C PHE A 286 0.30 -22.38 27.70
N ARG A 287 -0.79 -22.41 28.48
CA ARG A 287 -0.72 -22.19 29.94
C ARG A 287 0.15 -23.24 30.64
N ALA A 288 0.04 -24.51 30.25
CA ALA A 288 0.88 -25.57 30.80
C ALA A 288 2.38 -25.34 30.49
N ALA A 289 2.70 -24.89 29.27
CA ALA A 289 4.07 -24.56 28.88
C ALA A 289 4.61 -23.36 29.67
N LEU A 290 3.80 -22.33 29.93
CA LEU A 290 4.17 -21.20 30.79
C LEU A 290 4.50 -21.66 32.22
N THR A 291 3.62 -22.43 32.86
CA THR A 291 3.88 -22.97 34.21
C THR A 291 5.14 -23.82 34.25
N ARG A 292 5.43 -24.56 33.18
CA ARG A 292 6.68 -25.34 33.10
C ARG A 292 7.91 -24.45 33.02
N ILE A 293 7.89 -23.37 32.22
CA ILE A 293 8.98 -22.39 32.16
C ILE A 293 9.19 -21.69 33.50
N GLU A 294 8.12 -21.40 34.24
CA GLU A 294 8.22 -20.80 35.59
C GLU A 294 8.96 -21.74 36.57
N GLY A 295 8.71 -23.06 36.49
CA GLY A 295 9.41 -24.06 37.29
C GLY A 295 10.82 -24.42 36.78
N GLU A 296 11.06 -24.28 35.47
CA GLU A 296 12.32 -24.60 34.79
C GLU A 296 12.75 -23.41 33.90
N PRO A 297 13.33 -22.33 34.45
CA PRO A 297 13.62 -21.09 33.70
C PRO A 297 14.57 -21.26 32.51
N ASP A 298 15.37 -22.32 32.50
CA ASP A 298 16.31 -22.64 31.41
C ASP A 298 15.72 -23.60 30.36
N LEU A 299 14.45 -24.00 30.49
CA LEU A 299 13.80 -24.93 29.57
C LEU A 299 13.65 -24.34 28.16
N VAL A 300 14.19 -25.05 27.18
CA VAL A 300 14.18 -24.67 25.76
C VAL A 300 13.81 -25.86 24.89
N SER A 301 13.20 -25.60 23.73
CA SER A 301 12.98 -26.65 22.73
C SER A 301 14.31 -26.95 22.03
N PRO A 302 14.75 -28.23 21.96
CA PRO A 302 15.93 -28.60 21.19
C PRO A 302 15.70 -28.48 19.67
N GLU A 303 14.44 -28.37 19.24
CA GLU A 303 14.08 -28.17 17.84
C GLU A 303 14.07 -26.69 17.43
N TRP A 304 14.36 -25.77 18.35
CA TRP A 304 14.57 -24.38 17.98
C TRP A 304 15.93 -24.24 17.30
N THR A 305 15.94 -23.70 16.08
CA THR A 305 17.16 -23.55 15.30
C THR A 305 17.26 -22.12 14.79
N LEU A 306 18.34 -21.45 15.17
CA LEU A 306 18.76 -20.20 14.55
C LEU A 306 19.47 -20.53 13.23
N TYR A 307 19.12 -19.81 12.17
CA TYR A 307 19.74 -19.91 10.85
C TYR A 307 20.38 -18.59 10.47
N THR A 308 21.48 -18.66 9.72
CA THR A 308 22.08 -17.51 9.02
C THR A 308 21.95 -17.73 7.52
N LEU A 309 21.27 -16.83 6.81
CA LEU A 309 21.34 -16.82 5.35
C LEU A 309 22.65 -16.18 4.91
N VAL A 310 23.57 -17.01 4.42
CA VAL A 310 24.84 -16.58 3.82
C VAL A 310 24.58 -16.19 2.36
N PRO A 311 24.66 -14.89 2.01
CA PRO A 311 24.24 -14.45 0.69
C PRO A 311 25.31 -14.68 -0.37
N VAL A 312 24.85 -14.99 -1.58
CA VAL A 312 25.64 -14.94 -2.83
C VAL A 312 25.11 -13.86 -3.78
N GLN A 313 23.90 -13.36 -3.52
CA GLN A 313 23.26 -12.32 -4.32
C GLN A 313 22.38 -11.45 -3.42
N ILE A 314 22.50 -10.13 -3.55
CA ILE A 314 21.66 -9.13 -2.89
C ILE A 314 21.22 -8.09 -3.92
N GLU A 315 19.92 -7.86 -4.04
CA GLU A 315 19.36 -6.87 -4.97
C GLU A 315 18.62 -5.80 -4.19
N PHE A 316 19.01 -4.54 -4.40
CA PHE A 316 18.35 -3.34 -3.92
C PHE A 316 17.54 -2.74 -5.06
N TRP A 317 16.27 -2.51 -4.81
CA TRP A 317 15.33 -1.95 -5.77
C TRP A 317 14.69 -0.70 -5.15
N GLN A 318 14.76 0.42 -5.87
CA GLN A 318 14.12 1.70 -5.51
C GLN A 318 13.12 2.07 -6.60
N ALA A 319 11.88 2.33 -6.17
CA ALA A 319 10.80 2.81 -7.00
C ALA A 319 11.12 4.18 -7.58
N ASP A 320 10.58 4.42 -8.77
CA ASP A 320 10.62 5.70 -9.46
C ASP A 320 9.24 5.93 -10.09
N LYS A 321 8.73 7.16 -10.04
CA LYS A 321 7.39 7.50 -10.55
C LYS A 321 7.31 7.43 -12.06
N GLY A 322 8.43 7.66 -12.76
CA GLY A 322 8.56 7.50 -14.21
C GLY A 322 8.76 6.05 -14.67
N ARG A 323 8.71 5.07 -13.74
CA ARG A 323 8.98 3.64 -13.97
C ARG A 323 10.44 3.34 -14.34
N LEU A 324 11.35 4.28 -14.13
CA LEU A 324 12.79 4.10 -14.32
C LEU A 324 13.44 3.66 -13.00
N HIS A 325 13.01 2.50 -12.51
CA HIS A 325 13.43 1.98 -11.21
C HIS A 325 14.93 1.76 -11.13
N ASN A 326 15.54 2.16 -10.02
CA ASN A 326 16.94 1.88 -9.76
C ASN A 326 17.08 0.46 -9.21
N ARG A 327 17.94 -0.33 -9.86
CA ARG A 327 18.19 -1.72 -9.49
C ARG A 327 19.68 -1.96 -9.39
N LEU A 328 20.15 -2.14 -8.17
CA LEU A 328 21.54 -2.40 -7.84
C LEU A 328 21.67 -3.82 -7.32
N ARG A 329 22.56 -4.59 -7.93
CA ARG A 329 22.83 -5.96 -7.50
C ARG A 329 24.26 -6.13 -7.05
N TYR A 330 24.41 -6.77 -5.90
CA TYR A 330 25.67 -7.30 -5.39
C TYR A 330 25.67 -8.81 -5.62
N GLU A 331 26.74 -9.34 -6.21
CA GLU A 331 26.96 -10.77 -6.45
C GLU A 331 28.35 -11.19 -5.99
N ARG A 332 28.45 -12.39 -5.43
CA ARG A 332 29.74 -13.04 -5.14
C ARG A 332 29.59 -14.55 -5.32
N PRO A 333 30.62 -15.26 -5.83
CA PRO A 333 30.57 -16.72 -5.99
C PRO A 333 30.35 -17.48 -4.67
N ASP A 334 31.00 -17.05 -3.60
CA ASP A 334 30.97 -17.65 -2.27
C ASP A 334 31.29 -16.63 -1.18
N ARG A 335 31.18 -17.04 0.10
CA ARG A 335 31.32 -16.15 1.26
C ARG A 335 32.71 -15.52 1.44
N HIS A 336 33.75 -16.07 0.81
CA HIS A 336 35.13 -15.59 0.90
C HIS A 336 35.51 -14.68 -0.28
N SER A 337 34.65 -14.59 -1.29
CA SER A 337 34.83 -13.71 -2.43
C SER A 337 34.38 -12.29 -2.11
N VAL A 338 35.06 -11.31 -2.73
CA VAL A 338 34.63 -9.91 -2.70
C VAL A 338 33.33 -9.72 -3.49
N TRP A 339 32.55 -8.71 -3.11
CA TRP A 339 31.33 -8.36 -3.82
C TRP A 339 31.61 -7.66 -5.14
N GLU A 340 30.97 -8.12 -6.20
CA GLU A 340 30.84 -7.41 -7.47
C GLU A 340 29.49 -6.70 -7.53
N ARG A 341 29.46 -5.52 -8.14
CA ARG A 341 28.27 -4.64 -8.15
C ARG A 341 27.85 -4.32 -9.58
N HIS A 342 26.58 -4.56 -9.89
CA HIS A 342 26.00 -4.40 -11.21
C HIS A 342 24.70 -3.60 -11.16
N MET A 343 24.58 -2.64 -12.09
CA MET A 343 23.29 -2.03 -12.40
C MET A 343 22.46 -2.96 -13.26
N LEU A 344 21.19 -3.12 -12.94
CA LEU A 344 20.24 -3.89 -13.73
C LEU A 344 19.30 -2.94 -14.47
N TRP A 345 18.77 -3.41 -15.60
CA TRP A 345 17.65 -2.76 -16.26
C TRP A 345 16.42 -2.75 -15.32
N PRO A 346 15.65 -1.64 -15.28
CA PRO A 346 14.49 -1.47 -14.41
C PRO A 346 13.47 -2.61 -14.52
#